data_AF-A0A5B7EFV1-F1
#
_entry.id   AF-A0A5B7EFV1-F1
#
_cell.length_a   1.000
_cell.length_b   1.000
_cell.length_c   1.000
_cell.angle_alpha   90.00
_cell.angle_beta   90.00
_cell.angle_gamma   90.00
#
_symmetry.space_group_name_H-M   'P 1'
#
loop_
_entity.id
_entity.type
_entity.pdbx_description
1 polymer ?
#
loop_
_entity_poly.entity_id
_entity_poly.type
_entity_poly.pdbx_seq_one_letter_code
_entity_poly.pdbx_strand_id
1 'polypeptide(L)' 'MMSSKWGAALSAGEMKAKRSRKSLSFENKLEIVKCHKGGEGGNYIVRTLQLPQFTVSTIIKQVASVKKAVM' A
#
# COMPACT_ATOMS: atom_id res chain seq x y z
N MET A 1 -16.74 -41.26 33.35
CA MET A 1 -17.38 -40.50 32.25
C MET A 1 -16.36 -39.53 31.67
N MET A 2 -16.33 -39.46 30.34
CA MET A 2 -15.18 -39.03 29.56
C MET A 2 -15.18 -37.51 29.38
N SER A 3 -14.06 -36.86 29.69
CA SER A 3 -13.82 -35.44 29.42
C SER A 3 -13.38 -35.29 27.96
N SER A 4 -14.25 -34.71 27.13
CA SER A 4 -13.93 -34.42 25.73
C SER A 4 -13.30 -33.03 25.65
N LYS A 5 -12.00 -32.95 25.95
CA LYS A 5 -11.15 -31.81 25.60
C LYS A 5 -11.13 -31.70 24.07
N TRP A 6 -11.82 -30.69 23.52
CA TRP A 6 -11.72 -30.37 22.10
C TRP A 6 -10.30 -29.87 21.81
N GLY A 7 -9.44 -30.78 21.34
CA GLY A 7 -8.22 -30.41 20.64
C GLY A 7 -8.63 -29.78 19.32
N ALA A 8 -8.54 -28.45 19.24
CA ALA A 8 -8.65 -27.75 17.99
C ALA A 8 -7.56 -28.29 17.06
N ALA A 9 -7.98 -29.06 16.06
CA ALA A 9 -7.14 -29.38 14.93
C ALA A 9 -6.73 -28.04 14.29
N LEU A 10 -5.49 -27.62 14.54
CA LEU A 10 -4.83 -26.61 13.72
C LEU A 10 -4.69 -27.23 12.34
N SER A 11 -5.74 -27.06 11.52
CA SER A 11 -5.62 -27.23 10.07
C SER A 11 -4.39 -26.44 9.67
N ALA A 12 -3.38 -27.16 9.17
CA ALA A 12 -2.16 -26.62 8.61
C ALA A 12 -2.51 -25.88 7.31
N GLY A 13 -3.29 -24.80 7.43
CA GLY A 13 -3.44 -23.81 6.38
C GLY A 13 -2.08 -23.16 6.23
N GLU A 14 -1.46 -23.33 5.06
CA GLU A 14 -0.26 -22.60 4.66
C GLU A 14 -0.36 -21.16 5.16
N MET A 15 0.42 -20.82 6.19
CA MET A 15 0.53 -19.45 6.66
C MET A 15 1.24 -18.69 5.55
N LYS A 16 0.46 -18.10 4.62
CA LYS A 16 1.01 -17.24 3.56
C LYS A 16 1.75 -16.11 4.26
N ALA A 17 3.08 -16.18 4.23
CA ALA A 17 3.92 -15.18 4.86
C ALA A 17 3.51 -13.79 4.39
N LYS A 18 3.32 -12.87 5.34
CA LYS A 18 2.97 -11.47 5.05
C LYS A 18 4.05 -10.90 4.15
N ARG A 19 3.72 -10.58 2.89
CA ARG A 19 4.71 -10.09 1.93
C ARG A 19 5.34 -8.79 2.44
N SER A 20 6.68 -8.73 2.38
CA SER A 20 7.42 -7.51 2.71
C SER A 20 6.96 -6.36 1.82
N ARG A 21 6.80 -5.17 2.43
CA ARG A 21 6.38 -3.97 1.72
C ARG A 21 7.54 -3.49 0.85
N LYS A 22 7.34 -3.45 -0.47
CA LYS A 22 8.30 -2.81 -1.39
C LYS A 22 8.31 -1.30 -1.12
N SER A 23 9.50 -0.72 -0.99
CA SER A 23 9.68 0.72 -0.91
C SER A 23 9.41 1.35 -2.27
N LEU A 24 8.68 2.48 -2.27
CA LEU A 24 8.51 3.32 -3.44
C LEU A 24 9.63 4.37 -3.47
N SER A 25 10.26 4.57 -4.62
CA SER A 25 11.28 5.61 -4.81
C SER A 25 10.72 7.00 -4.51
N PHE A 26 11.60 7.92 -4.13
CA PHE A 26 11.20 9.30 -3.83
C PHE A 26 10.72 10.05 -5.08
N GLU A 27 11.34 9.80 -6.24
CA GLU A 27 10.93 10.35 -7.53
C GLU A 27 9.50 9.97 -7.89
N ASN A 28 9.12 8.70 -7.74
CA ASN A 28 7.74 8.27 -8.01
C ASN A 28 6.74 8.94 -7.06
N LYS A 29 7.12 9.17 -5.79
CA LYS A 29 6.27 9.93 -4.85
C LYS A 29 6.08 11.36 -5.33
N LEU A 30 7.16 12.02 -5.74
CA LEU A 30 7.11 13.39 -6.25
C LEU A 30 6.27 13.50 -7.53
N GLU A 31 6.40 12.54 -8.44
CA GLU A 31 5.64 12.50 -9.68
C GLU A 31 4.14 12.38 -9.41
N ILE A 32 3.71 11.48 -8.51
CA ILE A 32 2.31 11.40 -8.05
C ILE A 32 1.82 12.75 -7.53
N VAL A 33 2.65 13.46 -6.74
CA VAL A 33 2.28 14.77 -6.17
C VAL A 33 2.18 15.84 -7.26
N LYS A 34 3.08 15.84 -8.26
CA LYS A 34 3.04 16.77 -9.41
C LYS A 34 1.78 16.55 -10.23
N CYS A 35 1.50 15.31 -10.63
CA CYS A 35 0.31 14.87 -11.33
C CYS A 35 -0.98 15.29 -10.60
N HIS A 36 -1.06 14.99 -9.31
CA HIS A 36 -2.22 15.35 -8.49
C HIS A 36 -2.40 16.87 -8.36
N LYS A 37 -1.31 17.63 -8.22
CA LYS A 37 -1.34 19.11 -8.19
C LYS A 37 -1.78 19.69 -9.55
N GLY A 38 -1.49 19.00 -10.65
CA GLY A 38 -1.94 19.33 -12.00
C GLY A 38 -3.43 19.05 -12.26
N GLY A 39 -4.17 18.54 -11.26
CA GLY A 39 -5.59 18.22 -11.39
C GLY A 39 -5.88 16.85 -11.99
N GLU A 40 -4.86 16.02 -12.20
CA GLU A 40 -5.05 14.68 -12.75
C GLU A 40 -5.75 13.76 -11.75
N GLY A 41 -6.72 12.98 -12.24
CA GLY A 41 -7.47 12.03 -11.43
C GLY A 41 -6.62 10.82 -11.01
N GLY A 42 -6.90 10.27 -9.84
CA GLY A 42 -6.13 9.13 -9.30
C GLY A 42 -6.07 7.91 -10.24
N ASN A 43 -7.14 7.62 -10.97
CA ASN A 43 -7.15 6.53 -11.96
C ASN A 43 -6.21 6.77 -13.14
N TYR A 44 -6.03 8.02 -13.55
CA TYR A 44 -5.08 8.38 -14.59
C TYR A 44 -3.65 8.11 -14.11
N ILE A 45 -3.31 8.61 -12.92
CA ILE A 45 -1.99 8.45 -12.29
C ILE A 45 -1.63 6.97 -12.11
N VAL A 46 -2.59 6.14 -11.69
CA VAL A 46 -2.44 4.68 -11.57
C VAL A 46 -2.02 4.04 -12.88
N ARG A 47 -2.66 4.44 -14.00
CA ARG A 47 -2.38 3.90 -15.33
C ARG A 47 -1.04 4.39 -15.87
N THR A 48 -0.76 5.68 -15.72
CA THR A 48 0.47 6.32 -16.21
C THR A 48 1.71 5.76 -15.50
N LEU A 49 1.67 5.70 -14.16
CA LEU A 49 2.82 5.26 -13.37
C LEU A 49 2.84 3.75 -13.10
N GLN A 50 1.81 3.02 -13.56
CA GLN A 50 1.62 1.58 -13.31
C GLN A 50 1.73 1.21 -11.83
N LEU A 51 1.19 2.07 -10.96
CA LEU A 51 1.24 1.91 -9.51
C LEU A 51 -0.10 1.40 -8.97
N PRO A 52 -0.09 0.59 -7.90
CA PRO A 52 -1.33 0.19 -7.24
C PRO A 52 -2.14 1.41 -6.79
N GLN A 53 -3.45 1.35 -7.00
CA GLN A 53 -4.39 2.42 -6.61
C GLN A 53 -4.27 2.81 -5.13
N PHE A 54 -4.07 1.81 -4.27
CA PHE A 54 -3.84 2.02 -2.85
C PHE A 54 -2.59 2.86 -2.57
N THR A 55 -1.50 2.62 -3.31
CA THR A 55 -0.25 3.38 -3.21
C THR A 55 -0.48 4.83 -3.60
N VAL A 56 -1.11 5.08 -4.75
CA VAL A 56 -1.41 6.44 -5.24
C VAL A 56 -2.27 7.21 -4.22
N SER A 57 -3.34 6.58 -3.71
CA SER A 57 -4.19 7.21 -2.69
C SER A 57 -3.43 7.54 -1.40
N THR A 58 -2.55 6.64 -0.95
CA THR A 58 -1.73 6.87 0.24
C THR A 58 -0.77 8.05 0.07
N ILE A 59 -0.10 8.15 -1.08
CA ILE A 59 0.81 9.26 -1.38
C ILE A 59 0.07 10.58 -1.50
N ILE A 60 -1.10 10.61 -2.15
CA ILE A 60 -1.94 11.82 -2.23
C ILE A 60 -2.33 12.31 -0.83
N LYS A 61 -2.74 11.40 0.07
CA LYS A 61 -3.04 11.75 1.47
C LYS A 61 -1.81 12.25 2.24
N GLN A 62 -0.61 11.79 1.87
CA GLN A 62 0.66 12.15 2.50
C GLN A 62 1.41 13.29 1.78
N VAL A 63 0.76 14.01 0.85
CA VAL A 63 1.35 15.11 0.07
C VAL A 63 2.12 16.12 0.94
N ALA A 64 1.57 16.50 2.09
CA ALA A 64 2.20 17.47 2.98
C ALA A 64 3.55 16.96 3.52
N SER A 65 3.62 15.69 3.90
CA SER A 65 4.85 15.07 4.39
C SER A 65 5.87 14.85 3.27
N VAL A 66 5.41 14.49 2.07
CA VAL A 66 6.29 14.35 0.90
C VAL A 66 6.92 15.69 0.54
N LYS A 67 6.14 16.78 0.56
CA LYS A 67 6.65 18.14 0.31
C LYS A 67 7.67 18.60 1.36
N LYS A 68 7.41 18.32 2.64
CA LYS A 68 8.33 18.66 3.74
C LYS A 68 9.68 17.94 3.65
N ALA A 69 9.73 16.77 3.01
CA ALA A 69 10.99 16.03 2.83
C ALA A 69 11.81 16.52 1.61
N VAL A 70 11.25 17.40 0.78
CA VAL A 70 11.94 18.03 -0.37
C VAL A 70 12.62 19.34 0.03
N MET A 71 12.07 20.05 1.02
CA MET A 71 12.62 21.30 1.58
C MET A 71 13.63 21.00 2.68
#